data_AF-A0AAU8J468-F1
#
_entry.id   AF-A0AAU8J468-F1
#
_cell.length_a   1.000
_cell.length_b   1.000
_cell.length_c   1.000
_cell.angle_alpha   90.00
_cell.angle_beta   90.00
_cell.angle_gamma   90.00
#
_symmetry.space_group_name_H-M   'P 1'
#
loop_
_entity.id
_entity.type
_entity.pdbx_description
1 polymer ?
#
loop_
_entity_poly.entity_id
_entity_poly.type
_entity_poly.pdbx_seq_one_letter_code
_entity_poly.pdbx_strand_id
1 'polypeptide(L)'
;MTVRWAYAFIDRPYEKFGAACDFWARVTRTRRSELRGERGQFATLVPYAGEGDPCVKVQGVADGPGGAHIDLAVDDVPGESARARALGAQLVFAEDGLAVLRSPGGHLFCLVPWLGERVVPGGDDVAGRLDQVCLDTSPEVYAAEVDFWAGLTGWPEVPCRSPEFRLLGASPIQLLLQRLDSAAPASAHLDLACADRARARAWHVGAGAVVVGEGRSWSVLRDPSDGLYCLTDRTP
;
A
#
# COMPACT_ATOMS: atom_id res chain seq x y z
N MET A 1 12.25 13.38 11.32
CA MET A 1 11.76 12.86 10.04
C MET A 1 10.53 13.63 9.64
N THR A 2 10.43 13.98 8.36
CA THR A 2 9.14 14.28 7.76
C THR A 2 8.99 13.38 6.54
N VAL A 3 8.20 12.31 6.64
CA VAL A 3 7.72 11.62 5.44
C VAL A 3 6.92 12.64 4.65
N ARG A 4 7.35 12.93 3.41
CA ARG A 4 6.76 13.94 2.55
C ARG A 4 5.57 13.40 1.77
N TRP A 5 5.65 12.13 1.39
CA TRP A 5 4.67 11.43 0.58
C TRP A 5 4.79 9.93 0.84
N ALA A 6 3.74 9.18 0.54
CA ALA A 6 3.78 7.72 0.60
C ALA A 6 3.14 7.11 -0.63
N TYR A 7 3.75 6.02 -1.10
CA TYR A 7 3.23 5.24 -2.21
C TYR A 7 2.79 3.87 -1.74
N ALA A 8 1.68 3.38 -2.27
CA ALA A 8 1.31 1.98 -2.21
C ALA A 8 1.95 1.24 -3.38
N PHE A 9 2.63 0.14 -3.11
CA PHE A 9 3.07 -0.81 -4.11
C PHE A 9 2.15 -2.00 -4.17
N ILE A 10 1.75 -2.33 -5.39
CA ILE A 10 0.97 -3.52 -5.72
C ILE A 10 1.95 -4.56 -6.24
N ASP A 11 2.37 -5.46 -5.35
CA ASP A 11 3.34 -6.50 -5.67
C ASP A 11 2.62 -7.73 -6.21
N ARG A 12 2.90 -8.11 -7.45
CA ARG A 12 2.33 -9.32 -8.05
C ARG A 12 3.42 -10.18 -8.66
N PRO A 13 3.23 -11.50 -8.73
CA PRO A 13 4.15 -12.37 -9.44
C PRO A 13 4.42 -11.86 -10.85
N TYR A 14 5.68 -11.81 -11.26
CA TYR A 14 6.10 -11.15 -12.51
C TYR A 14 5.40 -11.73 -13.74
N GLU A 15 5.08 -13.03 -13.74
CA GLU A 15 4.34 -13.69 -14.81
C GLU A 15 2.89 -13.20 -14.95
N LYS A 16 2.32 -12.58 -13.91
CA LYS A 16 0.98 -11.97 -13.92
C LYS A 16 1.02 -10.44 -13.91
N PHE A 17 2.20 -9.84 -14.06
CA PHE A 17 2.41 -8.40 -13.93
C PHE A 17 1.62 -7.58 -14.98
N GLY A 18 1.54 -8.06 -16.22
CA GLY A 18 0.75 -7.40 -17.27
C GLY A 18 -0.74 -7.33 -16.93
N ALA A 19 -1.32 -8.46 -16.49
CA ALA A 19 -2.72 -8.52 -16.08
C ALA A 19 -2.98 -7.63 -14.84
N ALA A 20 -2.04 -7.59 -13.89
CA ALA A 20 -2.11 -6.71 -12.73
C ALA A 20 -2.13 -5.24 -13.16
N CYS A 21 -1.21 -4.85 -14.05
CA CYS A 21 -1.13 -3.50 -14.59
C CYS A 21 -2.45 -3.04 -15.21
N ASP A 22 -3.03 -3.85 -16.09
CA ASP A 22 -4.27 -3.51 -16.79
C ASP A 22 -5.47 -3.42 -15.83
N PHE A 23 -5.56 -4.39 -14.90
CA PHE A 23 -6.60 -4.41 -13.89
C PHE A 23 -6.52 -3.18 -12.98
N TRP A 24 -5.36 -2.93 -12.37
CA TRP A 24 -5.17 -1.86 -11.40
C TRP A 24 -5.25 -0.48 -12.01
N ALA A 25 -4.76 -0.29 -13.25
CA ALA A 25 -4.99 0.96 -13.98
C ALA A 25 -6.48 1.23 -14.19
N ARG A 26 -7.25 0.20 -14.57
CA ARG A 26 -8.71 0.33 -14.77
C ARG A 26 -9.45 0.62 -13.48
N VAL A 27 -9.22 -0.16 -12.42
CA VAL A 27 -10.00 -0.01 -11.19
C VAL A 27 -9.60 1.19 -10.34
N THR A 28 -8.42 1.77 -10.56
CA THR A 28 -8.02 3.05 -9.94
C THR A 28 -8.25 4.26 -10.85
N ARG A 29 -8.76 4.05 -12.08
CA ARG A 29 -8.96 5.10 -13.09
C ARG A 29 -7.69 5.91 -13.34
N THR A 30 -6.59 5.20 -13.54
CA THR A 30 -5.28 5.78 -13.83
C THR A 30 -4.77 5.33 -15.20
N ARG A 31 -3.70 5.96 -15.66
CA ARG A 31 -2.90 5.49 -16.79
C ARG A 31 -1.62 4.86 -16.27
N ARG A 32 -1.21 3.75 -16.86
CA ARG A 32 0.11 3.17 -16.60
C ARG A 32 1.20 4.04 -17.24
N SER A 33 2.27 4.29 -16.51
CA SER A 33 3.50 4.86 -17.06
C SER A 33 4.21 3.88 -18.02
N GLU A 34 5.29 4.33 -18.65
CA GLU A 34 6.27 3.41 -19.23
C GLU A 34 6.82 2.45 -18.16
N LEU A 35 7.20 1.25 -18.59
CA LEU A 35 7.80 0.24 -17.71
C LEU A 35 9.23 0.63 -17.36
N ARG A 36 9.64 0.34 -16.12
CA ARG A 36 10.96 0.65 -15.57
C ARG A 36 11.59 -0.58 -14.91
N GLY A 37 12.89 -0.52 -14.68
CA GLY A 37 13.70 -1.61 -14.14
C GLY A 37 14.26 -2.53 -15.24
N GLU A 38 15.29 -3.31 -14.90
CA GLU A 38 16.02 -4.17 -15.86
C GLU A 38 15.11 -5.17 -16.60
N ARG A 39 14.04 -5.62 -15.94
CA ARG A 39 13.03 -6.53 -16.52
C ARG A 39 11.74 -5.79 -16.87
N GLY A 40 11.71 -4.46 -16.84
CA GLY A 40 10.45 -3.71 -16.97
C GLY A 40 9.44 -4.05 -15.85
N GLN A 41 9.93 -4.40 -14.66
CA GLN A 41 9.13 -4.91 -13.56
C GLN A 41 8.44 -3.84 -12.72
N PHE A 42 8.53 -2.56 -13.09
CA PHE A 42 7.91 -1.47 -12.36
C PHE A 42 7.07 -0.58 -13.27
N ALA A 43 5.91 -0.15 -12.76
CA ALA A 43 5.08 0.87 -13.39
C ALA A 43 4.49 1.80 -12.32
N THR A 44 4.28 3.07 -12.68
CA THR A 44 3.49 4.00 -11.88
C THR A 44 2.07 4.06 -12.44
N LEU A 45 1.08 4.10 -11.55
CA LEU A 45 -0.31 4.41 -11.91
C LEU A 45 -0.51 5.92 -11.77
N VAL A 46 -0.57 6.59 -12.91
CA VAL A 46 -0.61 8.05 -13.03
C VAL A 46 -2.06 8.51 -13.13
N PRO A 47 -2.56 9.37 -12.22
CA PRO A 47 -3.87 10.00 -12.34
C PRO A 47 -4.04 10.71 -13.69
N TYR A 48 -5.26 10.92 -14.18
CA TYR A 48 -5.44 11.71 -15.40
C TYR A 48 -5.04 13.17 -15.15
N ALA A 49 -4.79 13.90 -16.24
CA ALA A 49 -4.29 15.28 -16.15
C ALA A 49 -5.23 16.15 -15.31
N GLY A 50 -4.68 16.77 -14.26
CA GLY A 50 -5.42 17.62 -13.32
C GLY A 50 -6.00 16.89 -12.10
N GLU A 51 -5.85 15.57 -12.00
CA GLU A 51 -6.43 14.76 -10.91
C GLU A 51 -5.47 14.50 -9.74
N GLY A 52 -4.26 15.07 -9.76
CA GLY A 52 -3.29 14.99 -8.66
C GLY A 52 -1.99 14.25 -9.01
N ASP A 53 -1.16 14.06 -7.99
CA ASP A 53 0.15 13.41 -8.09
C ASP A 53 0.06 11.90 -7.84
N PRO A 54 0.90 11.07 -8.49
CA PRO A 54 0.84 9.63 -8.33
C PRO A 54 1.14 9.21 -6.89
N CYS A 55 0.40 8.22 -6.40
CA CYS A 55 0.64 7.59 -5.09
C CYS A 55 0.49 6.06 -5.13
N VAL A 56 0.35 5.47 -6.32
CA VAL A 56 0.23 4.01 -6.50
C VAL A 56 1.20 3.55 -7.58
N LYS A 57 1.91 2.45 -7.30
CA LYS A 57 2.85 1.80 -8.21
C LYS A 57 2.56 0.30 -8.24
N VAL A 58 2.91 -0.35 -9.34
CA VAL A 58 2.78 -1.80 -9.52
C VAL A 58 4.17 -2.38 -9.75
N GLN A 59 4.45 -3.51 -9.10
CA GLN A 59 5.71 -4.22 -9.22
C GLN A 59 5.48 -5.70 -9.56
N GLY A 60 6.26 -6.20 -10.52
CA GLY A 60 6.41 -7.62 -10.79
C GLY A 60 7.52 -8.22 -9.92
N VAL A 61 7.19 -9.01 -8.90
CA VAL A 61 8.16 -9.69 -8.04
C VAL A 61 8.65 -10.99 -8.67
N ALA A 62 9.94 -11.30 -8.46
CA ALA A 62 10.54 -12.52 -9.01
C ALA A 62 10.02 -13.80 -8.34
N ASP A 63 9.75 -13.71 -7.04
CA ASP A 63 9.49 -14.86 -6.17
C ASP A 63 8.33 -14.57 -5.21
N GLY A 64 7.64 -15.63 -4.80
CA GLY A 64 6.55 -15.57 -3.84
C GLY A 64 5.21 -15.10 -4.44
N PRO A 65 4.15 -15.05 -3.63
CA PRO A 65 2.80 -14.71 -4.08
C PRO A 65 2.59 -13.21 -4.36
N GLY A 66 3.59 -12.36 -4.12
CA GLY A 66 3.44 -10.90 -4.09
C GLY A 66 2.79 -10.43 -2.78
N GLY A 67 1.99 -9.37 -2.85
CA GLY A 67 1.38 -8.70 -1.71
C GLY A 67 1.26 -7.20 -1.93
N ALA A 68 1.58 -6.42 -0.91
CA ALA A 68 1.76 -4.99 -1.02
C ALA A 68 2.89 -4.54 -0.11
N HIS A 69 3.43 -3.36 -0.38
CA HIS A 69 4.27 -2.64 0.57
C HIS A 69 4.08 -1.13 0.43
N ILE A 70 4.68 -0.40 1.35
CA ILE A 70 4.70 1.06 1.32
C ILE A 70 6.09 1.58 0.99
N ASP A 71 6.17 2.61 0.15
CA ASP A 71 7.35 3.46 0.07
C ASP A 71 7.08 4.75 0.82
N LEU A 72 8.03 5.15 1.67
CA LEU A 72 8.02 6.45 2.33
C LEU A 72 9.01 7.38 1.61
N ALA A 73 8.48 8.45 1.03
CA ALA A 73 9.28 9.45 0.34
C ALA A 73 9.85 10.47 1.34
N VAL A 74 11.17 10.62 1.36
CA VAL A 74 11.92 11.40 2.35
C VAL A 74 12.97 12.29 1.69
N ASP A 75 13.42 13.31 2.41
CA ASP A 75 14.47 14.23 1.92
C ASP A 75 15.89 13.62 2.04
N ASP A 76 16.13 12.73 3.01
CA ASP A 76 17.42 12.09 3.29
C ASP A 76 17.26 10.57 3.51
N VAL A 77 17.40 9.80 2.43
CA VAL A 77 17.25 8.33 2.47
C VAL A 77 18.28 7.66 3.40
N PRO A 78 19.59 7.95 3.31
CA PRO A 78 20.58 7.39 4.23
C PRO A 78 20.29 7.71 5.71
N GLY A 79 19.97 8.97 6.03
CA GLY A 79 19.67 9.40 7.39
C GLY A 79 18.42 8.71 7.95
N GLU A 80 17.35 8.65 7.16
CA GLU A 80 16.11 8.00 7.59
C GLU A 80 16.25 6.47 7.67
N SER A 81 17.09 5.86 6.82
CA SER A 81 17.45 4.43 6.95
C SER A 81 18.20 4.15 8.25
N ALA A 82 19.17 4.99 8.62
CA ALA A 82 19.87 4.88 9.90
C ALA A 82 18.91 5.01 11.10
N ARG A 83 17.96 5.95 11.02
CA ARG A 83 16.96 6.13 12.07
C ARG A 83 15.98 4.96 12.17
N ALA A 84 15.49 4.45 11.04
CA ALA A 84 14.63 3.27 11.00
C ALA A 84 15.32 2.06 11.67
N ARG A 85 16.62 1.89 11.44
CA ARG A 85 17.43 0.84 12.09
C ARG A 85 17.58 1.06 13.59
N ALA A 86 17.74 2.30 14.03
CA ALA A 86 17.75 2.63 15.46
C ALA A 86 16.41 2.32 16.15
N LEU A 87 15.30 2.35 15.39
CA LEU A 87 13.96 1.93 15.84
C LEU A 87 13.71 0.42 15.74
N GLY A 88 14.69 -0.36 15.26
CA GLY A 88 14.60 -1.82 15.19
C GLY A 88 14.37 -2.40 13.79
N ALA A 89 14.34 -1.57 12.73
CA ALA A 89 14.30 -2.09 11.37
C ALA A 89 15.61 -2.77 10.97
N GLN A 90 15.50 -3.80 10.12
CA GLN A 90 16.64 -4.43 9.46
C GLN A 90 16.79 -3.86 8.04
N LEU A 91 18.01 -3.46 7.67
CA LEU A 91 18.32 -3.13 6.27
C LEU A 91 18.39 -4.43 5.45
N VAL A 92 17.62 -4.49 4.37
CA VAL A 92 17.56 -5.65 3.46
C VAL A 92 18.43 -5.40 2.22
N PHE A 93 18.28 -4.21 1.63
CA PHE A 93 19.00 -3.80 0.43
C PHE A 93 19.13 -2.28 0.40
N ALA A 94 20.18 -1.76 -0.23
CA ALA A 94 20.34 -0.33 -0.46
C ALA A 94 21.13 -0.08 -1.75
N GLU A 95 20.74 0.99 -2.42
CA GLU A 95 21.47 1.58 -3.54
C GLU A 95 21.25 3.11 -3.54
N ASP A 96 21.83 3.82 -4.50
CA ASP A 96 21.66 5.27 -4.56
C ASP A 96 20.17 5.62 -4.76
N GLY A 97 19.64 6.44 -3.84
CA GLY A 97 18.22 6.80 -3.84
C GLY A 97 17.24 5.67 -3.45
N LEU A 98 17.67 4.58 -2.82
CA LEU A 98 16.77 3.54 -2.32
C LEU A 98 17.33 2.84 -1.10
N ALA A 99 16.49 2.67 -0.07
CA ALA A 99 16.74 1.71 1.00
C ALA A 99 15.51 0.82 1.17
N VAL A 100 15.68 -0.50 1.05
CA VAL A 100 14.67 -1.50 1.37
C VAL A 100 14.93 -2.01 2.77
N LEU A 101 13.94 -1.90 3.63
CA LEU A 101 14.03 -2.29 5.03
C LEU A 101 12.92 -3.28 5.40
N ARG A 102 13.12 -3.93 6.53
CA ARG A 102 12.16 -4.81 7.18
C ARG A 102 11.86 -4.26 8.58
N SER A 103 10.58 -4.09 8.92
CA SER A 103 10.15 -3.71 10.27
C SER A 103 10.44 -4.82 11.29
N PRO A 104 10.41 -4.55 12.60
CA PRO A 104 10.61 -5.56 13.64
C PRO A 104 9.72 -6.81 13.50
N GLY A 105 8.47 -6.63 13.10
CA GLY A 105 7.47 -7.67 12.87
C GLY A 105 7.58 -8.35 11.51
N GLY A 106 8.45 -7.86 10.62
CA GLY A 106 8.79 -8.53 9.37
C GLY A 106 8.25 -7.89 8.09
N HIS A 107 7.53 -6.76 8.17
CA HIS A 107 6.95 -6.09 7.01
C HIS A 107 8.04 -5.39 6.18
N LEU A 108 8.02 -5.59 4.87
CA LEU A 108 8.92 -4.89 3.95
C LEU A 108 8.39 -3.48 3.63
N PHE A 109 9.31 -2.53 3.51
CA PHE A 109 9.02 -1.18 3.05
C PHE A 109 10.27 -0.53 2.46
N CYS A 110 10.08 0.54 1.69
CA CYS A 110 11.18 1.29 1.11
C CYS A 110 11.22 2.73 1.63
N LEU A 111 12.43 3.29 1.67
CA LEU A 111 12.67 4.72 1.72
C LEU A 111 13.17 5.17 0.35
N VAL A 112 12.54 6.21 -0.19
CA VAL A 112 12.85 6.76 -1.52
C VAL A 112 12.94 8.28 -1.47
N PRO A 113 13.63 8.93 -2.42
CA PRO A 113 13.64 10.39 -2.52
C PRO A 113 12.23 10.93 -2.78
N TRP A 114 11.88 12.01 -2.08
CA TRP A 114 10.71 12.81 -2.43
C TRP A 114 10.94 13.56 -3.74
N LEU A 115 9.95 13.52 -4.65
CA LEU A 115 10.08 14.07 -6.01
C LEU A 115 9.24 15.35 -6.20
N GLY A 116 8.68 15.91 -5.12
CA GLY A 116 7.94 17.16 -5.17
C GLY A 116 6.41 16.99 -5.26
N GLU A 117 5.90 15.80 -4.97
CA GLU A 117 4.47 15.48 -4.91
C GLU A 117 3.77 16.30 -3.80
N ARG A 118 2.58 16.83 -4.10
CA ARG A 118 1.85 17.79 -3.26
C ARG A 118 0.34 17.62 -3.32
N VAL A 119 -0.21 17.21 -4.46
CA VAL A 119 -1.65 17.19 -4.71
C VAL A 119 -2.17 15.76 -4.56
N VAL A 120 -2.87 15.49 -3.47
CA VAL A 120 -3.48 14.18 -3.23
C VAL A 120 -4.57 13.92 -4.28
N PRO A 121 -4.54 12.78 -4.99
CA PRO A 121 -5.60 12.43 -5.92
C PRO A 121 -6.94 12.28 -5.21
N GLY A 122 -8.00 12.84 -5.80
CA GLY A 122 -9.36 12.70 -5.29
C GLY A 122 -9.90 11.28 -5.47
N GLY A 123 -11.01 10.99 -4.78
CA GLY A 123 -11.78 9.77 -4.98
C GLY A 123 -12.70 9.83 -6.20
N ASP A 124 -13.03 8.65 -6.74
CA ASP A 124 -14.07 8.49 -7.75
C ASP A 124 -15.31 7.82 -7.14
N ASP A 125 -16.50 8.29 -7.51
CA ASP A 125 -17.77 7.79 -6.95
C ASP A 125 -18.03 6.30 -7.26
N VAL A 126 -17.39 5.75 -8.30
CA VAL A 126 -17.55 4.36 -8.73
C VAL A 126 -16.35 3.51 -8.30
N ALA A 127 -15.15 3.98 -8.59
CA ALA A 127 -13.91 3.25 -8.36
C ALA A 127 -13.36 3.41 -6.93
N GLY A 128 -13.82 4.42 -6.19
CA GLY A 128 -13.27 4.76 -4.89
C GLY A 128 -11.86 5.34 -5.01
N ARG A 129 -11.05 5.13 -3.97
CA ARG A 129 -9.65 5.56 -3.91
C ARG A 129 -8.83 4.54 -3.15
N LEU A 130 -7.74 4.05 -3.75
CA LEU A 130 -6.72 3.31 -3.01
C LEU A 130 -6.01 4.29 -2.08
N ASP A 131 -6.26 4.16 -0.79
CA ASP A 131 -5.84 5.12 0.23
C ASP A 131 -5.07 4.49 1.38
N GLN A 132 -4.98 3.15 1.48
CA GLN A 132 -4.21 2.51 2.53
C GLN A 132 -3.45 1.26 2.08
N VAL A 133 -2.31 1.06 2.74
CA VAL A 133 -1.67 -0.25 2.86
C VAL A 133 -1.99 -0.76 4.27
N CYS A 134 -2.64 -1.92 4.34
CA CYS A 134 -2.95 -2.61 5.58
C CYS A 134 -1.86 -3.64 5.90
N LEU A 135 -1.23 -3.53 7.07
CA LEU A 135 -0.20 -4.41 7.59
C LEU A 135 -0.82 -5.48 8.49
N ASP A 136 -0.93 -6.69 7.96
CA ASP A 136 -1.45 -7.87 8.64
C ASP A 136 -0.39 -8.41 9.60
N THR A 137 -0.62 -8.21 10.89
CA THR A 137 0.42 -8.39 11.91
C THR A 137 -0.03 -9.39 12.97
N SER A 138 0.84 -10.36 13.28
CA SER A 138 0.55 -11.36 14.30
C SER A 138 0.36 -10.72 15.69
N PRO A 139 -0.45 -11.34 16.57
CA PRO A 139 -0.68 -10.82 17.92
C PRO A 139 0.59 -10.54 18.72
N GLU A 140 1.64 -11.34 18.51
CA GLU A 140 2.86 -11.32 19.32
C GLU A 140 3.71 -10.07 19.08
N VAL A 141 3.71 -9.57 17.85
CA VAL A 141 4.53 -8.40 17.45
C VAL A 141 3.70 -7.14 17.23
N TYR A 142 2.36 -7.22 17.33
CA TYR A 142 1.45 -6.12 17.00
C TYR A 142 1.79 -4.80 17.72
N ALA A 143 1.99 -4.84 19.03
CA ALA A 143 2.30 -3.63 19.79
C ALA A 143 3.65 -3.00 19.36
N ALA A 144 4.67 -3.84 19.13
CA ALA A 144 5.98 -3.38 18.67
C ALA A 144 5.91 -2.77 17.27
N GLU A 145 5.08 -3.32 16.38
CA GLU A 145 4.84 -2.73 15.07
C GLU A 145 4.13 -1.38 15.15
N VAL A 146 3.10 -1.25 16.00
CA VAL A 146 2.42 0.04 16.21
C VAL A 146 3.43 1.10 16.67
N ASP A 147 4.25 0.79 17.66
CA ASP A 147 5.28 1.71 18.18
C ASP A 147 6.33 2.04 17.12
N PHE A 148 6.78 1.03 16.36
CA PHE A 148 7.74 1.21 15.28
C PHE A 148 7.21 2.13 14.19
N TRP A 149 6.00 1.88 13.67
CA TRP A 149 5.45 2.65 12.56
C TRP A 149 5.06 4.07 12.99
N ALA A 150 4.55 4.25 14.20
CA ALA A 150 4.29 5.57 14.76
C ALA A 150 5.58 6.37 14.97
N GLY A 151 6.61 5.74 15.55
CA GLY A 151 7.92 6.37 15.76
C GLY A 151 8.69 6.62 14.47
N LEU A 152 8.56 5.72 13.49
CA LEU A 152 9.15 5.88 12.17
C LEU A 152 8.46 7.05 11.47
N THR A 153 7.18 6.95 11.14
CA THR A 153 6.50 7.95 10.29
C THR A 153 6.27 9.30 10.96
N GLY A 154 6.08 9.31 12.29
CA GLY A 154 5.63 10.49 13.01
C GLY A 154 4.19 10.90 12.66
N TRP A 155 3.43 10.05 11.98
CA TRP A 155 2.05 10.35 11.59
C TRP A 155 1.10 10.25 12.78
N PRO A 156 0.07 11.12 12.85
CA PRO A 156 -0.91 11.06 13.91
C PRO A 156 -1.76 9.80 13.79
N GLU A 157 -2.17 9.26 14.93
CA GLU A 157 -3.17 8.21 14.98
C GLU A 157 -4.55 8.78 14.65
N VAL A 158 -5.27 8.08 13.77
CA VAL A 158 -6.66 8.38 13.42
C VAL A 158 -7.56 7.37 14.14
N PRO A 159 -8.63 7.82 14.83
CA PRO A 159 -9.49 6.90 15.59
C PRO A 159 -10.09 5.77 14.74
N CYS A 160 -9.86 4.52 15.17
CA CYS A 160 -10.49 3.34 14.61
C CYS A 160 -11.69 2.88 15.46
N ARG A 161 -12.64 2.18 14.82
CA ARG A 161 -13.86 1.67 15.50
C ARG A 161 -13.63 0.38 16.31
N SER A 162 -12.51 -0.30 16.06
CA SER A 162 -12.20 -1.62 16.63
C SER A 162 -10.78 -1.62 17.18
N PRO A 163 -10.54 -2.27 18.34
CA PRO A 163 -9.20 -2.34 18.92
C PRO A 163 -8.21 -3.18 18.09
N GLU A 164 -8.71 -3.96 17.11
CA GLU A 164 -7.89 -4.74 16.17
C GLU A 164 -7.11 -3.87 15.18
N PHE A 165 -7.50 -2.61 15.02
CA PHE A 165 -6.93 -1.68 14.06
C PHE A 165 -6.21 -0.51 14.73
N ARG A 166 -5.10 -0.09 14.14
CA ARG A 166 -4.46 1.21 14.39
C ARG A 166 -4.18 1.88 13.06
N LEU A 167 -4.69 3.09 12.88
CA LEU A 167 -4.52 3.84 11.64
C LEU A 167 -3.57 5.02 11.89
N LEU A 168 -2.52 5.11 11.10
CA LEU A 168 -1.59 6.23 11.06
C LEU A 168 -1.74 6.95 9.72
N GLY A 169 -2.02 8.25 9.74
CA GLY A 169 -2.38 8.96 8.51
C GLY A 169 -1.92 10.42 8.45
N ALA A 170 -0.99 10.71 7.54
CA ALA A 170 -0.67 12.07 7.10
C ALA A 170 -0.20 12.14 5.62
N SER A 171 -0.56 11.14 4.83
CA SER A 171 -0.18 11.00 3.42
C SER A 171 -1.38 10.54 2.58
N PRO A 172 -1.32 10.62 1.24
CA PRO A 172 -2.34 10.05 0.38
C PRO A 172 -2.55 8.55 0.65
N ILE A 173 -1.48 7.82 0.90
CA ILE A 173 -1.50 6.43 1.34
C ILE A 173 -1.22 6.40 2.83
N GLN A 174 -2.20 5.90 3.59
CA GLN A 174 -2.12 5.76 5.04
C GLN A 174 -1.70 4.33 5.40
N LEU A 175 -1.27 4.15 6.65
CA LEU A 175 -0.91 2.85 7.19
C LEU A 175 -1.97 2.38 8.16
N LEU A 176 -2.64 1.29 7.82
CA LEU A 176 -3.51 0.57 8.73
C LEU A 176 -2.73 -0.64 9.28
N LEU A 177 -2.64 -0.78 10.59
CA LEU A 177 -2.11 -1.99 11.21
C LEU A 177 -3.28 -2.84 11.70
N GLN A 178 -3.41 -4.05 11.15
CA GLN A 178 -4.42 -5.01 11.55
C GLN A 178 -3.79 -6.10 12.40
N ARG A 179 -4.32 -6.28 13.61
CA ARG A 179 -3.98 -7.41 14.47
C ARG A 179 -4.72 -8.66 13.98
N LEU A 180 -3.98 -9.67 13.57
CA LEU A 180 -4.55 -10.97 13.19
C LEU A 180 -4.94 -11.80 14.42
N ASP A 181 -5.80 -12.80 14.23
CA ASP A 181 -6.13 -13.78 15.28
C ASP A 181 -5.09 -14.89 15.43
N SER A 182 -4.19 -15.04 14.44
CA SER A 182 -3.22 -16.14 14.38
C SER A 182 -1.79 -15.62 14.26
N ALA A 183 -0.82 -16.49 14.57
CA ALA A 183 0.61 -16.20 14.44
C ALA A 183 1.11 -16.29 12.98
N ALA A 184 0.29 -15.86 12.02
CA ALA A 184 0.66 -15.87 10.61
C ALA A 184 1.86 -14.93 10.35
N PRO A 185 2.70 -15.24 9.35
CA PRO A 185 3.77 -14.33 8.92
C PRO A 185 3.21 -12.96 8.52
N ALA A 186 4.04 -11.92 8.68
CA ALA A 186 3.72 -10.57 8.23
C ALA A 186 3.34 -10.57 6.73
N SER A 187 2.19 -9.98 6.43
CA SER A 187 1.73 -9.71 5.07
C SER A 187 1.11 -8.32 5.00
N ALA A 188 0.85 -7.84 3.79
CA ALA A 188 0.09 -6.62 3.63
C ALA A 188 -0.85 -6.72 2.44
N HIS A 189 -1.95 -6.00 2.54
CA HIS A 189 -2.94 -5.85 1.48
C HIS A 189 -3.32 -4.38 1.28
N LEU A 190 -4.06 -4.12 0.21
CA LEU A 190 -4.48 -2.78 -0.19
C LEU A 190 -5.92 -2.57 0.22
N ASP A 191 -6.23 -1.39 0.73
CA ASP A 191 -7.61 -0.96 0.94
C ASP A 191 -7.95 0.18 -0.01
N LEU A 192 -9.13 0.06 -0.62
CA LEU A 192 -9.77 1.15 -1.34
C LEU A 192 -10.95 1.66 -0.53
N ALA A 193 -10.94 2.95 -0.21
CA ALA A 193 -12.11 3.65 0.29
C ALA A 193 -13.17 3.76 -0.81
N CYS A 194 -14.42 3.49 -0.48
CA CYS A 194 -15.55 3.66 -1.39
C CYS A 194 -16.82 4.08 -0.65
N ALA A 195 -17.54 5.05 -1.22
CA ALA A 195 -18.79 5.55 -0.65
C ALA A 195 -19.98 4.59 -0.88
N ASP A 196 -19.97 3.86 -2.00
CA ASP A 196 -20.92 2.79 -2.32
C ASP A 196 -20.15 1.51 -2.66
N ARG A 197 -19.94 0.67 -1.64
CA ARG A 197 -19.20 -0.59 -1.77
C ARG A 197 -19.86 -1.59 -2.71
N ALA A 198 -21.19 -1.60 -2.82
CA ALA A 198 -21.88 -2.49 -3.75
C ALA A 198 -21.59 -2.10 -5.20
N ARG A 199 -21.62 -0.80 -5.50
CA ARG A 199 -21.26 -0.26 -6.81
C ARG A 199 -19.79 -0.46 -7.14
N ALA A 200 -18.89 -0.16 -6.21
CA ALA A 200 -17.45 -0.39 -6.39
C ALA A 200 -17.16 -1.88 -6.62
N ARG A 201 -17.77 -2.77 -5.84
CA ARG A 201 -17.65 -4.23 -6.03
C ARG A 201 -18.10 -4.64 -7.44
N ALA A 202 -19.25 -4.16 -7.91
CA ALA A 202 -19.74 -4.49 -9.25
C ALA A 202 -18.77 -4.00 -10.35
N TRP A 203 -18.17 -2.81 -10.17
CA TRP A 203 -17.14 -2.29 -11.06
C TRP A 203 -15.89 -3.17 -11.09
N HIS A 204 -15.36 -3.55 -9.93
CA HIS A 204 -14.18 -4.40 -9.81
C HIS A 204 -14.42 -5.81 -10.37
N VAL A 205 -15.57 -6.41 -10.10
CA VAL A 205 -15.96 -7.71 -10.68
C VAL A 205 -16.08 -7.62 -12.20
N GLY A 206 -16.68 -6.54 -12.73
CA GLY A 206 -16.73 -6.26 -14.16
C GLY A 206 -15.36 -5.98 -14.80
N ALA A 207 -14.32 -5.74 -13.99
CA ALA A 207 -12.93 -5.64 -14.41
C ALA A 207 -12.14 -6.95 -14.24
N GLY A 208 -12.76 -8.01 -13.69
CA GLY A 208 -12.15 -9.33 -13.55
C GLY A 208 -11.81 -9.75 -12.11
N ALA A 209 -12.17 -8.93 -11.11
CA ALA A 209 -11.98 -9.33 -9.71
C ALA A 209 -12.99 -10.41 -9.28
N VAL A 210 -12.59 -11.23 -8.30
CA VAL A 210 -13.45 -12.22 -7.66
C VAL A 210 -13.68 -11.83 -6.22
N VAL A 211 -14.93 -11.93 -5.75
CA VAL A 211 -15.26 -11.68 -4.35
C VAL A 211 -14.95 -12.94 -3.54
N VAL A 212 -14.14 -12.79 -2.49
CA VAL A 212 -13.70 -13.93 -1.67
C VAL A 212 -14.30 -13.92 -0.27
N GLY A 213 -14.77 -12.77 0.20
CA GLY A 213 -15.39 -12.67 1.52
C GLY A 213 -16.04 -11.32 1.79
N GLU A 214 -16.84 -11.28 2.84
CA GLU A 214 -17.51 -10.07 3.31
C GLU A 214 -17.22 -9.90 4.80
N GLY A 215 -16.80 -8.69 5.17
CA GLY A 215 -16.69 -8.22 6.54
C GLY A 215 -17.79 -7.23 6.86
N ARG A 216 -17.73 -6.65 8.07
CA ARG A 216 -18.76 -5.73 8.55
C ARG A 216 -18.84 -4.45 7.72
N SER A 217 -17.68 -3.88 7.37
CA SER A 217 -17.55 -2.63 6.63
C SER A 217 -16.54 -2.72 5.48
N TRP A 218 -16.30 -3.94 5.00
CA TRP A 218 -15.41 -4.19 3.87
C TRP A 218 -15.79 -5.46 3.11
N SER A 219 -15.44 -5.51 1.84
CA SER A 219 -15.50 -6.71 1.00
C SER A 219 -14.08 -7.11 0.66
N VAL A 220 -13.73 -8.39 0.81
CA VAL A 220 -12.43 -8.91 0.40
C VAL A 220 -12.56 -9.42 -1.04
N LEU A 221 -11.69 -8.92 -1.90
CA LEU A 221 -11.64 -9.30 -3.32
C LEU A 221 -10.26 -9.87 -3.64
N ARG A 222 -10.21 -10.59 -4.76
CA ARG A 222 -9.01 -11.08 -5.40
C ARG A 222 -8.92 -10.50 -6.80
N ASP A 223 -7.78 -9.94 -7.16
CA ASP A 223 -7.52 -9.45 -8.51
C ASP A 223 -7.19 -10.60 -9.49
N PRO A 224 -7.13 -10.35 -10.80
CA PRO A 224 -6.77 -11.37 -11.80
C PRO A 224 -5.37 -11.99 -11.63
N SER A 225 -4.53 -11.39 -10.78
CA SER A 225 -3.18 -11.86 -10.46
C SER A 225 -3.11 -12.59 -9.12
N ASP A 226 -4.26 -12.97 -8.56
CA ASP A 226 -4.47 -13.66 -7.29
C ASP A 226 -4.16 -12.87 -6.01
N GLY A 227 -3.87 -11.56 -6.11
CA GLY A 227 -3.63 -10.72 -4.94
C GLY A 227 -4.92 -10.33 -4.23
N LEU A 228 -4.92 -10.42 -2.90
CA LEU A 228 -6.04 -9.98 -2.06
C LEU A 228 -6.00 -8.47 -1.81
N TYR A 229 -7.17 -7.85 -1.75
CA TYR A 229 -7.37 -6.46 -1.38
C TYR A 229 -8.80 -6.25 -0.86
N CYS A 230 -9.06 -5.12 -0.21
CA CYS A 230 -10.37 -4.80 0.34
C CYS A 230 -10.98 -3.56 -0.32
N LEU A 231 -12.30 -3.60 -0.48
CA LEU A 231 -13.13 -2.40 -0.67
C LEU A 231 -13.74 -2.06 0.70
N THR A 232 -13.57 -0.83 1.18
CA THR A 232 -13.94 -0.43 2.54
C THR A 232 -14.95 0.71 2.53
N ASP A 233 -15.92 0.67 3.45
CA ASP A 233 -16.95 1.70 3.59
C ASP A 233 -16.35 2.98 4.22
N ARG A 234 -15.74 3.82 3.37
CA ARG A 234 -15.10 5.09 3.75
C ARG A 234 -15.31 6.13 2.66
N THR A 235 -15.29 7.41 3.03
CA THR A 235 -15.26 8.50 2.04
C THR A 235 -13.89 8.50 1.35
N PRO A 236 -13.85 8.28 0.02
CA PRO A 236 -12.60 8.31 -0.75
C PRO A 236 -12.07 9.74 -0.95
#